data_AF-A0A4Y8L7P3-F1
#
_entry.id   AF-A0A4Y8L7P3-F1
#
_cell.length_a   1.000
_cell.length_b   1.000
_cell.length_c   1.000
_cell.angle_alpha   90.00
_cell.angle_beta   90.00
_cell.angle_gamma   90.00
#
_symmetry.space_group_name_H-M   'P 1'
#
loop_
_entity.id
_entity.type
_entity.pdbx_description
1 polymer ?
#
loop_
_entity_poly.entity_id
_entity_poly.type
_entity_poly.pdbx_seq_one_letter_code
_entity_poly.pdbx_strand_id
1 'polypeptide(L)'
;MKLKSVALATFLLTGTLVGEGLFSENTVQAEQAVTKEVVDYQFVKGTYYDGINYYPNARASVEFKTKTKSPGTMIIEYTRNQLPLDQWEDTRRAEVITMMLYKEGFGFDGRDQFAPRYMSFRNDGLNRDSKENFKMRFTTYIDVPTSNNSYYLMGISGHGMEKYYNYTATFYPNQNLMDMNKDELTKFLETGKRPTVEDIKIPNVQLPANHGQAVAGINIRQTVNLLKLNADGSFTVEKPLYKGTVYRVYGVKGNKYSVGGGYYVEHQQGVAIHVGHALLGADNVMYAPDGKVHKTLPKGTSVKVYSYDDTKYQVGGGYYIKKSPTTKFVLGIIQIKAPTTLYNLDGTVARELKFGEGFHTDKLDEDKVFISGRYYVKLQKGVTKYIKL
;
A
#
# COMPACT_ATOMS: atom_id res chain seq x y z
N MET A 1 -33.86 41.93 44.29
CA MET A 1 -34.46 40.61 44.56
C MET A 1 -35.54 40.33 43.52
N LYS A 2 -35.24 39.54 42.48
CA LYS A 2 -36.19 38.76 41.66
C LYS A 2 -35.42 37.94 40.62
N LEU A 3 -35.90 36.74 40.40
CA LEU A 3 -35.20 35.53 39.98
C LEU A 3 -34.82 35.47 38.50
N LYS A 4 -33.75 34.69 38.26
CA LYS A 4 -33.34 34.08 37.00
C LYS A 4 -34.40 33.08 36.50
N SER A 5 -34.62 33.07 35.19
CA SER A 5 -35.22 31.93 34.47
C SER A 5 -34.30 31.57 33.30
N VAL A 6 -33.55 30.49 33.47
CA VAL A 6 -32.78 29.82 32.41
C VAL A 6 -33.66 28.69 31.90
N ALA A 7 -34.07 28.76 30.64
CA ALA A 7 -34.77 27.68 29.97
C ALA A 7 -33.75 26.61 29.53
N LEU A 8 -33.87 25.42 30.12
CA LEU A 8 -33.09 24.24 29.77
C LEU A 8 -33.85 23.49 28.66
N ALA A 9 -33.36 23.59 27.42
CA ALA A 9 -33.90 22.83 26.31
C ALA A 9 -33.33 21.40 26.34
N THR A 10 -34.17 20.44 26.73
CA THR A 10 -33.87 19.01 26.70
C THR A 10 -34.03 18.50 25.26
N PHE A 11 -32.92 18.30 24.55
CA PHE A 11 -32.91 17.57 23.29
C PHE A 11 -32.95 16.06 23.58
N LEU A 12 -34.13 15.46 23.42
CA LEU A 12 -34.30 14.02 23.33
C LEU A 12 -33.77 13.56 21.96
N LEU A 13 -32.55 13.02 21.94
CA LEU A 13 -32.00 12.33 20.78
C LEU A 13 -32.56 10.90 20.78
N THR A 14 -33.64 10.67 20.04
CA THR A 14 -34.09 9.32 19.69
C THR A 14 -33.06 8.68 18.77
N GLY A 15 -32.28 7.75 19.31
CA GLY A 15 -31.34 6.92 18.56
C GLY A 15 -32.08 5.93 17.67
N THR A 16 -32.36 6.31 16.43
CA THR A 16 -32.62 5.36 15.35
C THR A 16 -31.30 4.68 14.97
N LEU A 17 -31.21 3.37 15.23
CA LEU A 17 -30.24 2.45 14.64
C LEU A 17 -30.44 2.46 13.11
N VAL A 18 -29.73 3.37 12.43
CA VAL A 18 -29.61 3.36 10.98
C VAL A 18 -28.71 2.16 10.63
N GLY A 19 -29.30 1.17 9.96
CA GLY A 19 -28.55 0.06 9.39
C GLY A 19 -27.44 0.60 8.49
N GLU A 20 -26.24 0.06 8.65
CA GLU A 20 -25.10 0.27 7.78
C GLU A 20 -25.47 -0.20 6.36
N GLY A 21 -26.16 0.67 5.62
CA GLY A 21 -26.35 0.53 4.19
C GLY A 21 -24.99 0.63 3.54
N LEU A 22 -24.57 -0.46 2.91
CA LEU A 22 -23.46 -0.53 1.96
C LEU A 22 -23.78 0.37 0.77
N PHE A 23 -23.70 1.68 0.95
CA PHE A 23 -23.69 2.62 -0.15
C PHE A 23 -22.30 2.58 -0.77
N SER A 24 -22.15 1.82 -1.86
CA SER A 24 -21.10 2.10 -2.83
C SER A 24 -21.52 3.34 -3.62
N GLU A 25 -21.50 4.50 -2.96
CA GLU A 25 -21.41 5.74 -3.71
C GLU A 25 -20.02 5.73 -4.34
N ASN A 26 -19.97 5.36 -5.62
CA ASN A 26 -18.90 5.76 -6.51
C ASN A 26 -19.04 7.28 -6.71
N THR A 27 -18.85 8.05 -5.63
CA THR A 27 -18.60 9.48 -5.74
C THR A 27 -17.27 9.56 -6.48
N VAL A 28 -17.33 9.92 -7.76
CA VAL A 28 -16.15 10.28 -8.54
C VAL A 28 -15.57 11.49 -7.81
N GLN A 29 -14.65 11.25 -6.88
CA GLN A 29 -13.94 12.32 -6.20
C GLN A 29 -13.27 13.12 -7.30
N ALA A 30 -13.71 14.37 -7.47
CA ALA A 30 -13.11 15.27 -8.42
C ALA A 30 -11.61 15.30 -8.13
N GLU A 31 -10.82 14.85 -9.11
CA GLU A 31 -9.39 14.62 -8.96
C GLU A 31 -8.74 15.97 -8.64
N GLN A 32 -8.41 16.19 -7.36
CA GLN A 32 -7.89 17.47 -6.91
C GLN A 32 -6.52 17.68 -7.56
N ALA A 33 -6.38 18.75 -8.34
CA ALA A 33 -5.13 19.05 -9.03
C ALA A 33 -3.99 19.14 -8.02
N VAL A 34 -2.92 18.36 -8.26
CA VAL A 34 -1.74 18.37 -7.41
C VAL A 34 -1.10 19.76 -7.48
N THR A 35 -1.01 20.41 -6.32
CA THR A 35 -0.29 21.68 -6.21
C THR A 35 1.21 21.41 -6.29
N LYS A 36 1.92 22.16 -7.14
CA LYS A 36 3.38 22.12 -7.25
C LYS A 36 3.97 23.53 -7.27
N GLU A 37 5.16 23.66 -6.71
CA GLU A 37 5.92 24.91 -6.66
C GLU A 37 7.22 24.73 -7.44
N VAL A 38 7.46 25.58 -8.43
CA VAL A 38 8.83 25.74 -8.96
C VAL A 38 9.64 26.43 -7.88
N VAL A 39 10.76 25.80 -7.50
CA VAL A 39 11.63 26.25 -6.41
C VAL A 39 12.85 26.93 -7.00
N ASP A 40 13.03 28.21 -6.67
CA ASP A 40 14.22 28.95 -7.01
C ASP A 40 15.42 28.42 -6.21
N TYR A 41 16.60 28.48 -6.83
CA TYR A 41 17.85 28.06 -6.20
C TYR A 41 18.92 29.13 -6.30
N GLN A 42 19.83 29.15 -5.33
CA GLN A 42 21.02 29.99 -5.36
C GLN A 42 22.23 29.25 -4.80
N PHE A 43 23.40 29.54 -5.36
CA PHE A 43 24.66 29.04 -4.81
C PHE A 43 25.02 29.83 -3.57
N VAL A 44 25.19 29.14 -2.45
CA VAL A 44 25.62 29.75 -1.19
C VAL A 44 27.12 30.01 -1.26
N LYS A 45 27.54 31.22 -0.92
CA LYS A 45 28.95 31.59 -0.83
C LYS A 45 29.41 31.56 0.62
N GLY A 46 30.58 31.00 0.88
CA GLY A 46 31.22 31.06 2.19
C GLY A 46 32.59 30.40 2.18
N THR A 47 33.19 30.25 3.36
CA THR A 47 34.47 29.56 3.50
C THR A 47 34.22 28.05 3.54
N TYR A 48 34.66 27.34 2.51
CA TYR A 48 34.56 25.88 2.45
C TYR A 48 35.81 25.21 3.00
N TYR A 49 35.63 24.15 3.78
CA TYR A 49 36.72 23.33 4.31
C TYR A 49 36.57 21.89 3.82
N ASP A 50 37.55 21.38 3.08
CA ASP A 50 37.51 20.01 2.53
C ASP A 50 38.13 18.95 3.47
N GLY A 51 38.46 19.34 4.71
CA GLY A 51 39.22 18.53 5.65
C GLY A 51 40.73 18.81 5.64
N ILE A 52 41.25 19.54 4.64
CA ILE A 52 42.67 19.86 4.50
C ILE A 52 42.85 21.37 4.30
N ASN A 53 42.12 21.96 3.35
CA ASN A 53 42.28 23.33 2.88
C ASN A 53 41.01 24.15 3.12
N TYR A 54 41.21 25.44 3.35
CA TYR A 54 40.14 26.43 3.39
C TYR A 54 40.06 27.18 2.06
N TYR A 55 38.87 27.20 1.48
CA TYR A 55 38.56 27.89 0.23
C TYR A 55 37.63 29.07 0.52
N PRO A 56 38.16 30.29 0.68
CA PRO A 56 37.33 31.46 0.90
C PRO A 56 36.45 31.74 -0.33
N ASN A 57 35.21 32.18 -0.10
CA ASN A 57 34.23 32.48 -1.14
C ASN A 57 33.87 31.28 -2.04
N ALA A 58 34.04 30.06 -1.55
CA ALA A 58 33.60 28.86 -2.24
C ALA A 58 32.08 28.80 -2.34
N ARG A 59 31.59 28.18 -3.42
CA ARG A 59 30.18 27.91 -3.69
C ARG A 59 29.89 26.42 -3.55
N ALA A 60 30.01 25.92 -2.33
CA ALA A 60 30.01 24.49 -2.05
C ALA A 60 28.61 23.86 -1.89
N SER A 61 27.57 24.68 -1.76
CA SER A 61 26.18 24.20 -1.61
C SER A 61 25.20 25.03 -2.43
N VAL A 62 24.10 24.39 -2.80
CA VAL A 62 22.95 25.00 -3.48
C VAL A 62 21.81 25.09 -2.49
N GLU A 63 21.35 26.32 -2.21
CA GLU A 63 20.16 26.58 -1.43
C GLU A 63 18.92 26.57 -2.33
N PHE A 64 17.88 25.88 -1.88
CA PHE A 64 16.56 25.82 -2.48
C PHE A 64 15.56 26.42 -1.49
N LYS A 65 14.68 27.31 -1.94
CA LYS A 65 13.73 28.01 -1.04
C LYS A 65 12.27 27.80 -1.45
N THR A 66 11.49 27.09 -0.63
CA THR A 66 10.06 26.85 -0.92
C THR A 66 9.20 28.04 -0.53
N LYS A 67 8.04 28.19 -1.18
CA LYS A 67 7.07 29.25 -0.87
C LYS A 67 6.20 28.86 0.31
N THR A 68 5.83 27.59 0.40
CA THR A 68 5.03 27.05 1.50
C THR A 68 5.88 26.42 2.60
N LYS A 69 5.35 26.52 3.83
CA LYS A 69 5.88 25.88 5.04
C LYS A 69 5.02 24.68 5.42
N SER A 70 4.99 23.69 4.54
CA SER A 70 4.26 22.43 4.76
C SER A 70 5.19 21.26 4.53
N PRO A 71 4.96 20.09 5.17
CA PRO A 71 5.62 18.87 4.76
C PRO A 71 5.39 18.59 3.27
N GLY A 72 6.29 17.91 2.59
CA GLY A 72 6.14 17.66 1.16
C GLY A 72 7.37 17.03 0.52
N THR A 73 7.29 16.71 -0.77
CA THR A 73 8.41 16.14 -1.51
C THR A 73 9.12 17.21 -2.32
N MET A 74 10.44 17.30 -2.13
CA MET A 74 11.33 18.07 -2.99
C MET A 74 11.94 17.14 -4.04
N ILE A 75 11.86 17.55 -5.30
CA ILE A 75 12.50 16.88 -6.43
C ILE A 75 13.49 17.85 -7.05
N ILE A 76 14.76 17.48 -7.04
CA ILE A 76 15.86 18.25 -7.63
C ILE A 76 16.38 17.44 -8.81
N GLU A 77 16.26 18.00 -10.00
CA GLU A 77 16.81 17.43 -11.21
C GLU A 77 18.01 18.25 -11.65
N TYR A 78 19.12 17.59 -11.98
CA TYR A 78 20.30 18.26 -12.53
C TYR A 78 20.79 17.59 -13.80
N THR A 79 21.29 18.43 -14.70
CA THR A 79 21.85 18.05 -16.00
C THR A 79 23.23 18.67 -16.17
N ARG A 80 24.03 18.09 -17.07
CA ARG A 80 25.32 18.66 -17.49
C ARG A 80 25.14 20.07 -18.05
N ASN A 81 26.05 20.95 -17.66
CA ASN A 81 26.29 22.25 -18.28
C ASN A 81 27.69 22.25 -18.92
N GLN A 82 28.71 22.83 -18.27
CA GLN A 82 30.08 22.88 -18.79
C GLN A 82 30.99 21.72 -18.31
N LEU A 83 30.44 20.73 -17.62
CA LEU A 83 31.23 19.59 -17.15
C LEU A 83 31.84 18.83 -18.35
N PRO A 84 33.14 18.49 -18.33
CA PRO A 84 33.74 17.62 -19.33
C PRO A 84 32.95 16.32 -19.51
N LEU A 85 32.84 15.85 -20.75
CA LEU A 85 31.97 14.72 -21.10
C LEU A 85 32.43 13.41 -20.43
N ASP A 86 33.74 13.22 -20.30
CA ASP A 86 34.36 12.10 -19.59
C ASP A 86 34.00 12.09 -18.09
N GLN A 87 34.02 13.24 -17.42
CA GLN A 87 33.60 13.35 -16.02
C GLN A 87 32.08 13.16 -15.86
N TRP A 88 31.29 13.61 -16.84
CA TRP A 88 29.84 13.37 -16.85
C TRP A 88 29.51 11.90 -17.07
N GLU A 89 30.31 11.19 -17.85
CA GLU A 89 30.17 9.74 -18.06
C GLU A 89 30.33 8.96 -16.76
N ASP A 90 31.25 9.36 -15.87
CA ASP A 90 31.41 8.72 -14.56
C ASP A 90 30.15 8.87 -13.71
N THR A 91 29.56 10.07 -13.71
CA THR A 91 28.27 10.36 -13.06
C THR A 91 27.15 9.51 -13.66
N ARG A 92 27.11 9.39 -14.99
CA ARG A 92 26.09 8.60 -15.71
C ARG A 92 26.20 7.10 -15.46
N ARG A 93 27.41 6.59 -15.24
CA ARG A 93 27.69 5.18 -14.98
C ARG A 93 27.60 4.82 -13.49
N ALA A 94 27.71 5.80 -12.60
CA ALA A 94 27.57 5.56 -11.17
C ALA A 94 26.19 4.94 -10.85
N GLU A 95 26.21 3.81 -10.14
CA GLU A 95 25.00 3.19 -9.64
C GLU A 95 24.35 4.05 -8.54
N VAL A 96 25.20 4.64 -7.69
CA VAL A 96 24.79 5.47 -6.56
C VAL A 96 25.58 6.77 -6.56
N ILE A 97 24.85 7.89 -6.52
CA ILE A 97 25.41 9.21 -6.24
C ILE A 97 24.89 9.63 -4.88
N THR A 98 25.78 9.83 -3.92
CA THR A 98 25.38 10.21 -2.57
C THR A 98 25.11 11.70 -2.54
N MET A 99 23.85 12.06 -2.66
CA MET A 99 23.36 13.41 -2.43
C MET A 99 22.53 13.46 -1.16
N MET A 100 22.63 14.56 -0.44
CA MET A 100 21.94 14.78 0.82
C MET A 100 21.39 16.20 0.86
N LEU A 101 20.19 16.35 1.42
CA LEU A 101 19.56 17.63 1.66
C LEU A 101 19.68 17.98 3.15
N TYR A 102 20.25 19.15 3.44
CA TYR A 102 20.50 19.66 4.78
C TYR A 102 19.50 20.75 5.16
N LYS A 103 19.27 20.88 6.47
CA LYS A 103 18.37 21.88 7.07
C LYS A 103 19.05 23.24 7.26
N GLU A 104 20.37 23.29 7.15
CA GLU A 104 21.19 24.49 7.28
C GLU A 104 22.34 24.46 6.26
N GLY A 105 23.02 25.59 6.09
CA GLY A 105 24.11 25.74 5.13
C GLY A 105 25.23 24.75 5.41
N PHE A 106 25.37 23.74 4.55
CA PHE A 106 26.40 22.72 4.65
C PHE A 106 27.73 23.22 4.08
N GLY A 107 28.85 22.89 4.71
CA GLY A 107 30.20 23.17 4.18
C GLY A 107 30.77 24.53 4.54
N PHE A 108 30.11 25.34 5.39
CA PHE A 108 30.49 26.74 5.60
C PHE A 108 31.10 27.09 6.96
N ASP A 109 31.31 26.09 7.83
CA ASP A 109 31.86 26.31 9.18
C ASP A 109 32.59 25.08 9.78
N GLY A 110 32.85 24.04 8.98
CA GLY A 110 33.53 22.83 9.42
C GLY A 110 32.69 21.89 10.30
N ARG A 111 31.39 22.15 10.50
CA ARG A 111 30.47 21.30 11.28
C ARG A 111 29.71 20.27 10.44
N ASP A 112 30.20 20.00 9.24
CA ASP A 112 29.57 19.20 8.19
C ASP A 112 29.03 17.84 8.67
N GLN A 113 29.76 17.14 9.54
CA GLN A 113 29.33 15.84 10.07
C GLN A 113 28.13 15.91 11.03
N PHE A 114 27.79 17.09 11.54
CA PHE A 114 26.72 17.32 12.51
C PHE A 114 25.53 18.11 11.94
N ALA A 115 25.65 18.63 10.72
CA ALA A 115 24.59 19.40 10.10
C ALA A 115 23.31 18.54 9.97
N PRO A 116 22.16 18.97 10.52
CA PRO A 116 20.92 18.20 10.43
C PRO A 116 20.51 18.00 8.97
N ARG A 117 20.17 16.76 8.60
CA ARG A 117 19.82 16.37 7.23
C ARG A 117 18.55 15.54 7.15
N TYR A 118 17.94 15.53 5.97
CA TYR A 118 16.85 14.61 5.65
C TYR A 118 17.42 13.24 5.30
N MET A 119 17.00 12.21 6.03
CA MET A 119 17.54 10.85 5.89
C MET A 119 16.81 10.04 4.80
N SER A 120 15.62 10.46 4.39
CA SER A 120 14.83 9.79 3.35
C SER A 120 15.10 10.44 2.00
N PHE A 121 15.91 9.77 1.17
CA PHE A 121 16.18 10.23 -0.19
C PHE A 121 16.34 9.06 -1.18
N ARG A 122 16.16 9.36 -2.47
CA ARG A 122 16.43 8.46 -3.60
C ARG A 122 17.08 9.23 -4.73
N ASN A 123 17.96 8.55 -5.48
CA ASN A 123 18.57 9.04 -6.69
C ASN A 123 18.16 8.19 -7.89
N ASP A 124 17.60 8.81 -8.91
CA ASP A 124 17.19 8.16 -10.16
C ASP A 124 18.01 8.73 -11.32
N GLY A 125 18.72 7.86 -12.05
CA GLY A 125 19.32 8.20 -13.34
C GLY A 125 18.29 8.05 -14.46
N LEU A 126 17.95 9.15 -15.13
CA LEU A 126 16.98 9.22 -16.22
C LEU A 126 17.71 9.31 -17.56
N ASN A 127 17.20 8.63 -18.58
CA ASN A 127 17.82 8.57 -19.91
C ASN A 127 19.29 8.12 -19.85
N ARG A 128 19.60 7.08 -19.06
CA ARG A 128 20.98 6.60 -18.86
C ARG A 128 21.67 6.26 -20.18
N ASP A 129 20.95 5.92 -21.24
CA ASP A 129 21.56 5.57 -22.53
C ASP A 129 21.99 6.79 -23.37
N SER A 130 21.58 8.01 -23.02
CA SER A 130 21.96 9.23 -23.73
C SER A 130 22.98 10.03 -22.93
N LYS A 131 24.13 10.39 -23.53
CA LYS A 131 25.14 11.21 -22.83
C LYS A 131 24.69 12.67 -22.69
N GLU A 132 23.93 13.13 -23.67
CA GLU A 132 23.47 14.51 -23.81
C GLU A 132 22.21 14.77 -22.98
N ASN A 133 21.26 13.81 -22.97
CA ASN A 133 19.97 13.95 -22.31
C ASN A 133 19.89 13.24 -20.95
N PHE A 134 21.00 12.67 -20.48
CA PHE A 134 21.07 12.11 -19.14
C PHE A 134 20.74 13.19 -18.10
N LYS A 135 19.94 12.80 -17.12
CA LYS A 135 19.54 13.65 -16.01
C LYS A 135 19.55 12.82 -14.75
N MET A 136 20.04 13.42 -13.68
CA MET A 136 19.93 12.85 -12.35
C MET A 136 18.79 13.52 -11.62
N ARG A 137 17.94 12.71 -10.96
CA ARG A 137 16.83 13.16 -10.14
C ARG A 137 17.08 12.73 -8.70
N PHE A 138 17.25 13.70 -7.83
CA PHE A 138 17.27 13.53 -6.39
C PHE A 138 15.86 13.81 -5.83
N THR A 139 15.31 12.88 -5.08
CA THR A 139 13.98 12.99 -4.47
C THR A 139 14.09 12.83 -2.96
N THR A 140 13.47 13.72 -2.19
CA THR A 140 13.45 13.64 -0.72
C THR A 140 12.12 14.13 -0.15
N TYR A 141 11.69 13.51 0.94
CA TYR A 141 10.52 13.97 1.69
C TYR A 141 10.96 14.84 2.87
N ILE A 142 10.44 16.06 2.90
CA ILE A 142 10.59 17.04 3.97
C ILE A 142 9.43 16.84 4.92
N ASP A 143 9.68 16.13 6.02
CA ASP A 143 8.70 15.85 7.07
C ASP A 143 8.50 17.05 8.01
N VAL A 144 9.60 17.73 8.35
CA VAL A 144 9.63 18.91 9.22
C VAL A 144 10.30 20.06 8.46
N PRO A 145 9.52 20.99 7.86
CA PRO A 145 10.04 22.16 7.17
C PRO A 145 10.94 23.01 8.07
N THR A 146 11.96 23.64 7.48
CA THR A 146 12.85 24.56 8.20
C THR A 146 12.12 25.85 8.60
N SER A 147 12.67 26.61 9.54
CA SER A 147 12.03 27.85 10.01
C SER A 147 11.91 28.90 8.88
N ASN A 148 12.86 28.92 7.94
CA ASN A 148 13.01 29.87 6.84
C ASN A 148 12.69 29.29 5.45
N ASN A 149 12.20 28.04 5.37
CA ASN A 149 11.92 27.30 4.14
C ASN A 149 13.13 27.13 3.21
N SER A 150 14.34 27.22 3.73
CA SER A 150 15.58 26.97 2.98
C SER A 150 16.07 25.54 3.20
N TYR A 151 16.62 24.95 2.14
CA TYR A 151 17.19 23.60 2.14
C TYR A 151 18.46 23.57 1.30
N TYR A 152 19.48 22.83 1.74
CA TYR A 152 20.82 22.94 1.19
C TYR A 152 21.28 21.59 0.64
N LEU A 153 21.52 21.50 -0.66
CA LEU A 153 21.97 20.27 -1.30
C LEU A 153 23.49 20.14 -1.24
N MET A 154 23.95 18.92 -0.95
CA MET A 154 25.34 18.48 -0.96
C MET A 154 25.41 17.13 -1.68
N GLY A 155 26.56 16.81 -2.28
CA GLY A 155 26.84 15.50 -2.87
C GLY A 155 27.60 15.58 -4.18
N ILE A 156 27.61 16.78 -4.78
CA ILE A 156 28.47 17.14 -5.89
C ILE A 156 29.26 18.36 -5.40
N SER A 157 30.08 18.16 -4.37
CA SER A 157 30.83 19.24 -3.72
C SER A 157 32.10 19.55 -4.50
N GLY A 158 32.27 20.82 -4.85
CA GLY A 158 33.47 21.32 -5.51
C GLY A 158 33.41 22.83 -5.68
N HIS A 159 34.56 23.49 -5.71
CA HIS A 159 34.63 24.89 -6.11
C HIS A 159 34.24 25.02 -7.60
N GLY A 160 33.36 25.96 -7.96
CA GLY A 160 32.98 26.23 -9.36
C GLY A 160 31.82 25.39 -9.92
N MET A 161 31.11 24.67 -9.06
CA MET A 161 29.98 23.81 -9.38
C MET A 161 28.87 24.47 -10.19
N GLU A 162 28.69 25.79 -10.05
CA GLU A 162 27.72 26.57 -10.80
C GLU A 162 27.93 26.57 -12.32
N LYS A 163 29.15 26.27 -12.76
CA LYS A 163 29.48 26.18 -14.18
C LYS A 163 29.17 24.80 -14.76
N TYR A 164 29.19 23.78 -13.91
CA TYR A 164 29.19 22.38 -14.37
C TYR A 164 27.80 21.77 -14.49
N TYR A 165 26.82 22.28 -13.73
CA TYR A 165 25.49 21.70 -13.68
C TYR A 165 24.40 22.76 -13.74
N ASN A 166 23.29 22.41 -14.39
CA ASN A 166 22.04 23.14 -14.30
C ASN A 166 21.12 22.42 -13.32
N TYR A 167 20.44 23.18 -12.46
CA TYR A 167 19.48 22.63 -11.50
C TYR A 167 18.07 23.07 -11.83
N THR A 168 17.12 22.19 -11.61
CA THR A 168 15.70 22.52 -11.52
C THR A 168 15.17 21.87 -10.26
N ALA A 169 14.33 22.57 -9.52
CA ALA A 169 13.72 22.05 -8.32
C ALA A 169 12.23 22.29 -8.34
N THR A 170 11.47 21.27 -7.94
CA THR A 170 10.02 21.35 -7.77
C THR A 170 9.66 20.80 -6.41
N PHE A 171 8.81 21.52 -5.69
CA PHE A 171 8.28 21.12 -4.40
C PHE A 171 6.79 20.78 -4.50
N TYR A 172 6.40 19.65 -3.94
CA TYR A 172 5.03 19.15 -3.92
C TYR A 172 4.50 19.20 -2.48
N PRO A 173 3.89 20.32 -2.07
CA PRO A 173 3.39 20.49 -0.71
C PRO A 173 2.33 19.45 -0.37
N ASN A 174 2.41 18.90 0.84
CA ASN A 174 1.55 17.87 1.40
C ASN A 174 1.50 16.57 0.58
N GLN A 175 2.49 16.32 -0.29
CA GLN A 175 2.64 15.08 -1.03
C GLN A 175 3.89 14.36 -0.55
N ASN A 176 3.77 13.08 -0.18
CA ASN A 176 4.90 12.19 -0.02
C ASN A 176 5.00 11.30 -1.26
N LEU A 177 5.94 11.58 -2.16
CA LEU A 177 6.16 10.82 -3.40
C LEU A 177 7.30 9.79 -3.27
N MET A 178 7.85 9.60 -2.07
CA MET A 178 8.90 8.61 -1.81
C MET A 178 8.37 7.16 -1.86
N ASP A 179 7.04 7.00 -1.84
CA ASP A 179 6.33 5.71 -1.93
C ASP A 179 6.22 5.17 -3.37
N MET A 180 6.38 6.02 -4.38
CA MET A 180 6.35 5.64 -5.79
C MET A 180 7.67 5.05 -6.23
N ASN A 181 7.67 4.04 -7.10
CA ASN A 181 8.88 3.62 -7.80
C ASN A 181 9.31 4.67 -8.87
N LYS A 182 10.43 4.43 -9.55
CA LYS A 182 10.99 5.35 -10.55
C LYS A 182 10.01 5.66 -11.70
N ASP A 183 9.35 4.64 -12.23
CA ASP A 183 8.46 4.75 -13.39
C ASP A 183 7.15 5.42 -12.99
N GLU A 184 6.61 5.05 -11.83
CA GLU A 184 5.45 5.69 -11.22
C GLU A 184 5.67 7.18 -10.96
N LEU A 185 6.83 7.54 -10.38
CA LEU A 185 7.18 8.94 -10.15
C LEU A 185 7.31 9.68 -11.47
N THR A 186 7.96 9.09 -12.48
CA THR A 186 8.10 9.73 -13.80
C THR A 186 6.74 10.03 -14.43
N LYS A 187 5.83 9.04 -14.43
CA LYS A 187 4.46 9.22 -14.91
C LYS A 187 3.68 10.26 -14.10
N PHE A 188 3.88 10.31 -12.79
CA PHE A 188 3.29 11.35 -11.93
C PHE A 188 3.76 12.75 -12.32
N LEU A 189 5.06 12.94 -12.58
CA LEU A 189 5.61 14.25 -12.93
C LEU A 189 5.14 14.74 -14.31
N GLU A 190 4.92 13.83 -15.25
CA GLU A 190 4.39 14.12 -16.58
C GLU A 190 2.91 14.48 -16.55
N THR A 191 2.12 13.73 -15.78
CA THR A 191 0.64 13.81 -15.83
C THR A 191 0.04 14.65 -14.71
N GLY A 192 0.79 14.91 -13.63
CA GLY A 192 0.27 15.46 -12.38
C GLY A 192 -0.67 14.51 -11.63
N LYS A 193 -0.78 13.24 -12.06
CA LYS A 193 -1.68 12.25 -11.48
C LYS A 193 -0.89 11.12 -10.86
N ARG A 194 -1.23 10.74 -9.63
CA ARG A 194 -0.69 9.51 -9.06
C ARG A 194 -1.09 8.37 -9.99
N PRO A 195 -0.17 7.49 -10.41
CA PRO A 195 -0.58 6.30 -11.12
C PRO A 195 -1.62 5.58 -10.27
N THR A 196 -2.75 5.26 -10.89
CA THR A 196 -3.73 4.40 -10.26
C THR A 196 -3.03 3.07 -10.03
N VAL A 197 -2.69 2.80 -8.77
CA VAL A 197 -2.25 1.48 -8.37
C VAL A 197 -3.43 0.58 -8.68
N GLU A 198 -3.32 -0.22 -9.74
CA GLU A 198 -4.36 -1.19 -10.04
C GLU A 198 -4.65 -1.98 -8.77
N ASP A 199 -5.92 -2.07 -8.43
CA ASP A 199 -6.34 -2.85 -7.29
C ASP A 199 -5.78 -4.26 -7.42
N ILE A 200 -5.04 -4.70 -6.40
CA ILE A 200 -4.53 -6.07 -6.37
C ILE A 200 -5.70 -7.04 -6.52
N LYS A 201 -5.57 -7.98 -7.44
CA LYS A 201 -6.62 -8.98 -7.64
C LYS A 201 -6.50 -10.07 -6.58
N ILE A 202 -7.64 -10.45 -6.00
CA ILE A 202 -7.74 -11.68 -5.21
C ILE A 202 -8.13 -12.80 -6.19
N PRO A 203 -7.31 -13.87 -6.35
CA PRO A 203 -7.63 -14.94 -7.29
C PRO A 203 -9.01 -15.54 -7.03
N ASN A 204 -9.75 -15.86 -8.10
CA ASN A 204 -11.06 -16.50 -7.99
C ASN A 204 -12.12 -15.75 -7.15
N VAL A 205 -11.92 -14.45 -6.90
CA VAL A 205 -12.86 -13.61 -6.14
C VAL A 205 -13.22 -12.40 -6.99
N GLN A 206 -14.51 -12.13 -7.13
CA GLN A 206 -15.02 -10.91 -7.74
C GLN A 206 -15.13 -9.81 -6.66
N LEU A 207 -14.61 -8.63 -6.96
CA LEU A 207 -14.64 -7.46 -6.07
C LEU A 207 -15.34 -6.27 -6.76
N PRO A 208 -16.02 -5.38 -6.00
CA PRO A 208 -16.31 -5.50 -4.57
C PRO A 208 -17.24 -6.68 -4.28
N ALA A 209 -17.09 -7.31 -3.12
CA ALA A 209 -17.96 -8.41 -2.73
C ALA A 209 -19.35 -7.90 -2.33
N ASN A 210 -20.39 -8.61 -2.75
CA ASN A 210 -21.79 -8.24 -2.54
C ASN A 210 -22.40 -8.80 -1.24
N HIS A 211 -21.64 -9.54 -0.42
CA HIS A 211 -22.16 -10.32 0.71
C HIS A 211 -21.71 -9.83 2.10
N GLY A 212 -20.88 -8.78 2.19
CA GLY A 212 -20.41 -8.21 3.47
C GLY A 212 -19.63 -9.17 4.39
N GLN A 213 -19.19 -10.32 3.86
CA GLN A 213 -18.37 -11.31 4.59
C GLN A 213 -16.94 -11.27 4.09
N ALA A 214 -16.04 -11.90 4.84
CA ALA A 214 -14.66 -12.08 4.40
C ALA A 214 -14.59 -12.93 3.12
N VAL A 215 -13.93 -12.39 2.08
CA VAL A 215 -13.70 -13.05 0.79
C VAL A 215 -12.49 -13.97 0.83
N ALA A 216 -11.46 -13.62 1.60
CA ALA A 216 -10.20 -14.34 1.69
C ALA A 216 -9.61 -14.25 3.10
N GLY A 217 -8.45 -14.86 3.31
CA GLY A 217 -7.61 -14.67 4.49
C GLY A 217 -6.18 -14.34 4.09
N ILE A 218 -5.47 -13.55 4.88
CA ILE A 218 -4.03 -13.32 4.74
C ILE A 218 -3.29 -13.94 5.90
N ASN A 219 -2.13 -14.54 5.61
CA ASN A 219 -1.19 -15.05 6.59
C ASN A 219 0.05 -14.16 6.59
N ILE A 220 0.38 -13.64 7.76
CA ILE A 220 1.55 -12.78 7.97
C ILE A 220 2.79 -13.68 8.13
N ARG A 221 3.71 -13.62 7.17
CA ARG A 221 4.95 -14.43 7.13
C ARG A 221 6.17 -13.69 7.69
N GLN A 222 6.10 -12.37 7.76
CA GLN A 222 7.11 -11.46 8.32
C GLN A 222 6.38 -10.31 9.03
N THR A 223 7.04 -9.62 9.95
CA THR A 223 6.40 -8.46 10.60
C THR A 223 6.05 -7.39 9.57
N VAL A 224 4.79 -6.97 9.55
CA VAL A 224 4.26 -5.92 8.67
C VAL A 224 3.44 -4.92 9.47
N ASN A 225 3.03 -3.80 8.89
CA ASN A 225 2.18 -2.83 9.58
C ASN A 225 0.69 -3.05 9.29
N LEU A 226 -0.13 -2.92 10.33
CA LEU A 226 -1.55 -2.64 10.22
C LEU A 226 -1.71 -1.15 9.96
N LEU A 227 -2.45 -0.81 8.92
CA LEU A 227 -2.71 0.56 8.51
C LEU A 227 -4.16 0.92 8.82
N LYS A 228 -4.41 2.15 9.26
CA LYS A 228 -5.75 2.71 9.42
C LYS A 228 -6.00 3.72 8.31
N LEU A 229 -7.14 3.61 7.63
CA LEU A 229 -7.57 4.58 6.63
C LEU A 229 -8.19 5.80 7.34
N ASN A 230 -7.67 6.98 7.05
CA ASN A 230 -8.16 8.25 7.56
C ASN A 230 -9.27 8.82 6.66
N ALA A 231 -10.00 9.81 7.17
CA ALA A 231 -11.09 10.46 6.45
C ALA A 231 -10.64 11.18 5.16
N ASP A 232 -9.38 11.64 5.12
CA ASP A 232 -8.75 12.27 3.95
C ASP A 232 -8.24 11.25 2.91
N GLY A 233 -8.46 9.96 3.14
CA GLY A 233 -8.00 8.88 2.27
C GLY A 233 -6.55 8.42 2.51
N SER A 234 -5.81 9.07 3.40
CA SER A 234 -4.44 8.69 3.78
C SER A 234 -4.42 7.46 4.70
N PHE A 235 -3.24 6.87 4.87
CA PHE A 235 -3.03 5.74 5.78
C PHE A 235 -2.03 6.11 6.87
N THR A 236 -2.35 5.75 8.12
CA THR A 236 -1.41 5.81 9.25
C THR A 236 -1.12 4.41 9.77
N VAL A 237 0.11 4.18 10.22
CA VAL A 237 0.47 2.94 10.90
C VAL A 237 -0.23 2.90 12.26
N GLU A 238 -1.06 1.89 12.49
CA GLU A 238 -1.73 1.66 13.78
C GLU A 238 -0.83 0.84 14.71
N LYS A 239 -0.33 -0.31 14.22
CA LYS A 239 0.53 -1.23 14.98
C LYS A 239 1.22 -2.26 14.07
N PRO A 240 2.32 -2.89 14.50
CA PRO A 240 2.87 -4.04 13.80
C PRO A 240 1.98 -5.28 13.93
N LEU A 241 1.98 -6.11 12.91
CA LEU A 241 1.40 -7.44 12.84
C LEU A 241 2.53 -8.46 12.76
N TYR A 242 2.53 -9.43 13.66
CA TYR A 242 3.61 -10.40 13.78
C TYR A 242 3.40 -11.63 12.90
N LYS A 243 4.52 -12.27 12.54
CA LYS A 243 4.54 -13.54 11.82
C LYS A 243 3.65 -14.60 12.49
N GLY A 244 2.92 -15.36 11.68
CA GLY A 244 2.02 -16.44 12.10
C GLY A 244 0.58 -15.99 12.33
N THR A 245 0.31 -14.67 12.35
CA THR A 245 -1.06 -14.17 12.48
C THR A 245 -1.84 -14.30 11.18
N VAL A 246 -3.14 -14.57 11.30
CA VAL A 246 -4.07 -14.70 10.17
C VAL A 246 -5.17 -13.66 10.32
N TYR A 247 -5.43 -12.91 9.25
CA TYR A 247 -6.51 -11.94 9.19
C TYR A 247 -7.49 -12.28 8.08
N ARG A 248 -8.76 -11.96 8.31
CA ARG A 248 -9.80 -12.02 7.28
C ARG A 248 -9.65 -10.83 6.35
N VAL A 249 -9.91 -11.04 5.06
CA VAL A 249 -9.90 -10.00 4.04
C VAL A 249 -11.31 -9.81 3.51
N TYR A 250 -11.77 -8.56 3.46
CA TYR A 250 -13.11 -8.17 3.00
C TYR A 250 -13.09 -7.50 1.62
N GLY A 251 -11.92 -7.09 1.14
CA GLY A 251 -11.76 -6.44 -0.15
C GLY A 251 -10.33 -5.93 -0.33
N VAL A 252 -10.14 -5.07 -1.33
CA VAL A 252 -8.85 -4.46 -1.66
C VAL A 252 -9.01 -2.95 -1.88
N LYS A 253 -7.93 -2.20 -1.72
CA LYS A 253 -7.82 -0.78 -2.10
C LYS A 253 -6.38 -0.49 -2.52
N GLY A 254 -6.16 -0.26 -3.80
CA GLY A 254 -4.84 -0.22 -4.43
C GLY A 254 -4.06 -1.51 -4.13
N ASN A 255 -2.86 -1.36 -3.59
CA ASN A 255 -2.01 -2.47 -3.15
C ASN A 255 -2.29 -2.98 -1.73
N LYS A 256 -3.47 -2.74 -1.15
CA LYS A 256 -3.76 -3.07 0.26
C LYS A 256 -4.96 -3.99 0.39
N TYR A 257 -4.86 -4.97 1.29
CA TYR A 257 -5.96 -5.84 1.69
C TYR A 257 -6.77 -5.19 2.81
N SER A 258 -8.09 -5.04 2.63
CA SER A 258 -8.98 -4.57 3.71
C SER A 258 -9.22 -5.71 4.70
N VAL A 259 -8.88 -5.50 5.97
CA VAL A 259 -9.10 -6.47 7.05
C VAL A 259 -10.30 -6.13 7.96
N GLY A 260 -11.14 -5.19 7.51
CA GLY A 260 -12.36 -4.75 8.19
C GLY A 260 -12.16 -3.51 9.06
N GLY A 261 -13.26 -2.80 9.37
CA GLY A 261 -13.24 -1.65 10.29
C GLY A 261 -12.36 -0.47 9.86
N GLY A 262 -12.13 -0.28 8.56
CA GLY A 262 -11.23 0.75 8.04
C GLY A 262 -9.73 0.42 8.17
N TYR A 263 -9.38 -0.82 8.53
CA TYR A 263 -8.00 -1.26 8.64
C TYR A 263 -7.54 -2.07 7.42
N TYR A 264 -6.25 -1.94 7.13
CA TYR A 264 -5.63 -2.47 5.92
C TYR A 264 -4.25 -3.07 6.19
N VAL A 265 -3.84 -4.00 5.34
CA VAL A 265 -2.49 -4.56 5.31
C VAL A 265 -1.95 -4.45 3.90
N GLU A 266 -0.77 -3.87 3.75
CA GLU A 266 -0.13 -3.72 2.44
C GLU A 266 0.30 -5.07 1.84
N HIS A 267 0.09 -5.23 0.53
CA HIS A 267 0.56 -6.37 -0.24
C HIS A 267 2.07 -6.28 -0.41
N GLN A 268 2.77 -7.25 0.16
CA GLN A 268 4.23 -7.36 0.11
C GLN A 268 4.65 -8.81 0.37
N GLN A 269 5.93 -9.14 0.17
CA GLN A 269 6.47 -10.50 0.29
C GLN A 269 6.15 -11.18 1.64
N GLY A 270 6.01 -10.39 2.71
CA GLY A 270 5.63 -10.84 4.05
C GLY A 270 4.14 -11.20 4.23
N VAL A 271 3.29 -11.06 3.21
CA VAL A 271 1.84 -11.25 3.31
C VAL A 271 1.35 -12.24 2.25
N ALA A 272 0.67 -13.29 2.68
CA ALA A 272 0.24 -14.38 1.83
C ALA A 272 -1.27 -14.57 1.87
N ILE A 273 -1.96 -14.29 0.76
CA ILE A 273 -3.41 -14.44 0.64
C ILE A 273 -3.83 -15.86 0.28
N HIS A 274 -4.87 -16.38 0.94
CA HIS A 274 -5.53 -17.64 0.58
C HIS A 274 -7.03 -17.41 0.48
N VAL A 275 -7.66 -18.07 -0.49
CA VAL A 275 -9.06 -17.85 -0.86
C VAL A 275 -9.99 -18.86 -0.18
N GLY A 276 -9.48 -20.01 0.23
CA GLY A 276 -10.23 -21.01 0.97
C GLY A 276 -9.38 -22.22 1.32
N HIS A 277 -10.02 -23.37 1.45
CA HIS A 277 -9.41 -24.64 1.82
C HIS A 277 -9.85 -25.75 0.87
N ALA A 278 -8.98 -26.73 0.65
CA ALA A 278 -9.30 -28.01 0.05
C ALA A 278 -9.35 -29.07 1.14
N LEU A 279 -10.52 -29.69 1.33
CA LEU A 279 -10.71 -30.81 2.24
C LEU A 279 -10.57 -32.13 1.47
N LEU A 280 -9.64 -32.98 1.92
CA LEU A 280 -9.32 -34.24 1.26
C LEU A 280 -10.15 -35.39 1.83
N GLY A 281 -11.03 -35.97 1.02
CA GLY A 281 -11.86 -37.13 1.38
C GLY A 281 -11.18 -38.49 1.17
N ALA A 282 -10.02 -38.49 0.51
CA ALA A 282 -9.10 -39.61 0.32
C ALA A 282 -7.67 -39.08 0.28
N ASP A 283 -6.68 -39.96 0.33
CA ASP A 283 -5.28 -39.58 0.11
C ASP A 283 -5.13 -38.90 -1.25
N ASN A 284 -4.38 -37.80 -1.30
CA ASN A 284 -4.18 -37.03 -2.53
C ASN A 284 -2.71 -36.63 -2.70
N VAL A 285 -2.25 -36.55 -3.94
CA VAL A 285 -0.87 -36.21 -4.27
C VAL A 285 -0.72 -34.69 -4.38
N MET A 286 0.26 -34.14 -3.68
CA MET A 286 0.74 -32.78 -3.87
C MET A 286 1.92 -32.79 -4.83
N TYR A 287 1.81 -31.97 -5.87
CA TYR A 287 2.80 -31.82 -6.92
C TYR A 287 3.62 -30.54 -6.69
N ALA A 288 4.91 -30.62 -7.02
CA ALA A 288 5.82 -29.48 -7.07
C ALA A 288 5.54 -28.59 -8.31
N PRO A 289 6.12 -27.37 -8.37
CA PRO A 289 5.95 -26.48 -9.53
C PRO A 289 6.40 -27.10 -10.86
N ASP A 290 7.37 -28.02 -10.83
CA ASP A 290 7.86 -28.77 -12.00
C ASP A 290 6.96 -29.96 -12.40
N GLY A 291 5.84 -30.16 -11.68
CA GLY A 291 4.87 -31.22 -11.93
C GLY A 291 5.24 -32.58 -11.34
N LYS A 292 6.39 -32.73 -10.68
CA LYS A 292 6.76 -33.98 -10.00
C LYS A 292 5.97 -34.16 -8.71
N VAL A 293 5.80 -35.42 -8.31
CA VAL A 293 5.24 -35.75 -7.00
C VAL A 293 6.16 -35.21 -5.91
N HIS A 294 5.62 -34.36 -5.04
CA HIS A 294 6.34 -33.85 -3.87
C HIS A 294 6.04 -34.69 -2.63
N LYS A 295 4.75 -34.95 -2.34
CA LYS A 295 4.32 -35.84 -1.26
C LYS A 295 2.86 -36.25 -1.40
N THR A 296 2.47 -37.31 -0.68
CA THR A 296 1.05 -37.68 -0.48
C THR A 296 0.51 -37.01 0.78
N LEU A 297 -0.69 -36.44 0.68
CA LEU A 297 -1.45 -35.84 1.77
C LEU A 297 -2.52 -36.83 2.22
N PRO A 298 -2.61 -37.15 3.52
CA PRO A 298 -3.56 -38.14 4.00
C PRO A 298 -5.00 -37.62 3.92
N LYS A 299 -5.94 -38.55 3.80
CA LYS A 299 -7.38 -38.31 3.99
C LYS A 299 -7.63 -37.51 5.28
N GLY A 300 -8.57 -36.57 5.21
CA GLY A 300 -8.95 -35.68 6.30
C GLY A 300 -8.10 -34.41 6.39
N THR A 301 -7.01 -34.31 5.62
CA THR A 301 -6.20 -33.09 5.59
C THR A 301 -7.01 -31.91 5.03
N SER A 302 -6.87 -30.75 5.67
CA SER A 302 -7.33 -29.46 5.16
C SER A 302 -6.14 -28.64 4.67
N VAL A 303 -6.15 -28.25 3.40
CA VAL A 303 -5.03 -27.52 2.77
C VAL A 303 -5.49 -26.13 2.37
N LYS A 304 -4.73 -25.09 2.73
CA LYS A 304 -5.02 -23.72 2.26
C LYS A 304 -4.89 -23.63 0.74
N VAL A 305 -5.85 -23.00 0.10
CA VAL A 305 -5.90 -22.78 -1.34
C VAL A 305 -5.69 -21.30 -1.62
N TYR A 306 -4.69 -21.00 -2.43
CA TYR A 306 -4.28 -19.64 -2.82
C TYR A 306 -4.96 -19.18 -4.10
N SER A 307 -5.23 -20.11 -5.01
CA SER A 307 -6.02 -19.94 -6.22
C SER A 307 -6.41 -21.31 -6.77
N TYR A 308 -7.27 -21.37 -7.78
CA TYR A 308 -7.63 -22.62 -8.45
C TYR A 308 -8.08 -22.39 -9.89
N ASP A 309 -8.04 -23.46 -10.68
CA ASP A 309 -8.59 -23.52 -12.04
C ASP A 309 -9.45 -24.80 -12.16
N ASP A 310 -9.87 -25.19 -13.36
CA ASP A 310 -10.74 -26.36 -13.56
C ASP A 310 -10.07 -27.71 -13.24
N THR A 311 -8.74 -27.74 -13.13
CA THR A 311 -7.95 -28.97 -13.00
C THR A 311 -7.25 -29.12 -11.65
N LYS A 312 -6.93 -28.01 -10.97
CA LYS A 312 -6.12 -28.04 -9.74
C LYS A 312 -6.44 -26.94 -8.74
N TYR A 313 -6.02 -27.16 -7.50
CA TYR A 313 -5.94 -26.16 -6.43
C TYR A 313 -4.48 -25.80 -6.16
N GLN A 314 -4.13 -24.52 -6.19
CA GLN A 314 -2.81 -24.01 -5.82
C GLN A 314 -2.71 -23.89 -4.31
N VAL A 315 -1.70 -24.52 -3.71
CA VAL A 315 -1.55 -24.63 -2.24
C VAL A 315 -0.36 -23.85 -1.69
N GLY A 316 0.23 -22.98 -2.52
CA GLY A 316 1.27 -22.02 -2.16
C GLY A 316 2.66 -22.42 -2.64
N GLY A 317 3.54 -21.44 -2.92
CA GLY A 317 4.90 -21.70 -3.39
C GLY A 317 4.99 -22.42 -4.74
N GLY A 318 3.93 -22.34 -5.55
CA GLY A 318 3.79 -23.06 -6.82
C GLY A 318 3.42 -24.55 -6.69
N TYR A 319 3.25 -25.06 -5.47
CA TYR A 319 2.73 -26.41 -5.25
C TYR A 319 1.23 -26.46 -5.51
N TYR A 320 0.74 -27.61 -5.97
CA TYR A 320 -0.67 -27.81 -6.27
C TYR A 320 -1.14 -29.24 -5.96
N ILE A 321 -2.46 -29.39 -5.82
CA ILE A 321 -3.15 -30.69 -5.77
C ILE A 321 -4.15 -30.75 -6.93
N LYS A 322 -4.28 -31.91 -7.56
CA LYS A 322 -5.27 -32.09 -8.64
C LYS A 322 -6.68 -32.16 -8.05
N LYS A 323 -7.66 -31.59 -8.77
CA LYS A 323 -9.07 -31.77 -8.43
C LYS A 323 -9.45 -33.23 -8.59
N SER A 324 -10.28 -33.72 -7.68
CA SER A 324 -10.84 -35.07 -7.71
C SER A 324 -12.24 -35.05 -7.09
N PRO A 325 -13.09 -36.05 -7.36
CA PRO A 325 -14.39 -36.18 -6.67
C PRO A 325 -14.27 -36.30 -5.14
N THR A 326 -13.10 -36.70 -4.65
CA THR A 326 -12.80 -36.80 -3.22
C THR A 326 -12.25 -35.51 -2.62
N THR A 327 -11.97 -34.46 -3.42
CA THR A 327 -11.43 -33.19 -2.92
C THR A 327 -12.47 -32.09 -3.01
N LYS A 328 -12.85 -31.52 -1.86
CA LYS A 328 -13.88 -30.47 -1.79
C LYS A 328 -13.24 -29.12 -1.48
N PHE A 329 -13.52 -28.11 -2.30
CA PHE A 329 -13.21 -26.73 -1.95
C PHE A 329 -14.21 -26.23 -0.90
N VAL A 330 -13.69 -25.53 0.11
CA VAL A 330 -14.47 -24.97 1.21
C VAL A 330 -13.99 -23.56 1.48
N LEU A 331 -14.91 -22.61 1.43
CA LEU A 331 -14.70 -21.20 1.74
C LEU A 331 -14.82 -20.94 3.25
N GLY A 332 -15.75 -21.62 3.92
CA GLY A 332 -16.09 -21.40 5.31
C GLY A 332 -17.07 -22.43 5.87
N ILE A 333 -17.60 -22.14 7.06
CA ILE A 333 -18.66 -22.90 7.72
C ILE A 333 -19.83 -21.97 8.00
N ILE A 334 -21.06 -22.40 7.69
CA ILE A 334 -22.28 -21.76 8.14
C ILE A 334 -22.86 -22.54 9.32
N GLN A 335 -23.09 -21.86 10.44
CA GLN A 335 -23.72 -22.41 11.64
C GLN A 335 -25.15 -21.90 11.77
N ILE A 336 -26.10 -22.81 12.03
CA ILE A 336 -27.52 -22.50 12.22
C ILE A 336 -27.78 -22.18 13.70
N LYS A 337 -28.36 -21.00 13.98
CA LYS A 337 -28.65 -20.46 15.32
C LYS A 337 -30.14 -20.37 15.63
N ALA A 338 -31.00 -20.62 14.66
CA ALA A 338 -32.44 -20.81 14.80
C ALA A 338 -32.94 -21.65 13.60
N PRO A 339 -34.13 -22.29 13.67
CA PRO A 339 -34.71 -22.99 12.52
C PRO A 339 -34.64 -22.14 11.25
N THR A 340 -34.06 -22.69 10.18
CA THR A 340 -33.73 -21.94 8.95
C THR A 340 -34.09 -22.76 7.73
N THR A 341 -34.72 -22.15 6.73
CA THR A 341 -35.04 -22.83 5.47
C THR A 341 -33.79 -23.08 4.63
N LEU A 342 -33.58 -24.32 4.19
CA LEU A 342 -32.64 -24.71 3.15
C LEU A 342 -33.34 -24.66 1.80
N TYR A 343 -32.75 -23.97 0.84
CA TYR A 343 -33.29 -23.83 -0.51
C TYR A 343 -32.47 -24.65 -1.52
N ASN A 344 -33.16 -25.21 -2.52
CA ASN A 344 -32.54 -25.69 -3.76
C ASN A 344 -32.03 -24.50 -4.58
N LEU A 345 -31.18 -24.76 -5.59
CA LEU A 345 -30.63 -23.69 -6.44
C LEU A 345 -31.70 -22.90 -7.22
N ASP A 346 -32.84 -23.51 -7.52
CA ASP A 346 -34.00 -22.87 -8.18
C ASP A 346 -34.84 -22.01 -7.23
N GLY A 347 -34.51 -21.98 -5.93
CA GLY A 347 -35.23 -21.22 -4.90
C GLY A 347 -36.39 -21.97 -4.25
N THR A 348 -36.67 -23.21 -4.65
CA THR A 348 -37.66 -24.05 -3.96
C THR A 348 -37.14 -24.51 -2.59
N VAL A 349 -38.05 -24.78 -1.66
CA VAL A 349 -37.69 -25.26 -0.32
C VAL A 349 -37.27 -26.73 -0.38
N ALA A 350 -36.06 -27.02 0.10
CA ALA A 350 -35.55 -28.39 0.21
C ALA A 350 -35.96 -29.02 1.55
N ARG A 351 -35.63 -28.36 2.67
CA ARG A 351 -36.04 -28.74 4.03
C ARG A 351 -35.81 -27.60 5.02
N GLU A 352 -36.26 -27.78 6.26
CA GLU A 352 -35.84 -26.95 7.38
C GLU A 352 -34.55 -27.49 8.02
N LEU A 353 -33.65 -26.58 8.40
CA LEU A 353 -32.44 -26.83 9.17
C LEU A 353 -32.69 -26.54 10.65
N LYS A 354 -32.14 -27.38 11.52
CA LYS A 354 -32.29 -27.30 12.97
C LYS A 354 -31.17 -26.46 13.59
N PHE A 355 -31.46 -25.92 14.77
CA PHE A 355 -30.47 -25.27 15.63
C PHE A 355 -29.24 -26.16 15.82
N GLY A 356 -28.05 -25.58 15.70
CA GLY A 356 -26.79 -26.27 15.93
C GLY A 356 -26.24 -27.03 14.72
N GLU A 357 -27.02 -27.21 13.64
CA GLU A 357 -26.48 -27.75 12.39
C GLU A 357 -25.38 -26.83 11.83
N GLY A 358 -24.36 -27.44 11.20
CA GLY A 358 -23.23 -26.74 10.62
C GLY A 358 -22.82 -27.35 9.29
N PHE A 359 -22.54 -26.51 8.28
CA PHE A 359 -22.25 -26.97 6.92
C PHE A 359 -21.02 -26.26 6.35
N HIS A 360 -20.21 -26.99 5.59
CA HIS A 360 -19.18 -26.40 4.75
C HIS A 360 -19.82 -25.63 3.59
N THR A 361 -19.24 -24.49 3.27
CA THR A 361 -19.73 -23.59 2.24
C THR A 361 -18.69 -23.47 1.14
N ASP A 362 -19.10 -23.31 -0.11
CA ASP A 362 -18.20 -23.21 -1.27
C ASP A 362 -18.31 -21.88 -2.01
N LYS A 363 -19.47 -21.21 -1.94
CA LYS A 363 -19.72 -19.89 -2.53
C LYS A 363 -20.54 -19.01 -1.58
N LEU A 364 -20.28 -17.70 -1.67
CA LEU A 364 -21.13 -16.64 -1.12
C LEU A 364 -21.59 -15.74 -2.26
N ASP A 365 -22.83 -15.31 -2.23
CA ASP A 365 -23.41 -14.41 -3.23
C ASP A 365 -24.56 -13.62 -2.60
N GLU A 366 -24.39 -12.31 -2.43
CA GLU A 366 -25.35 -11.45 -1.73
C GLU A 366 -25.68 -12.00 -0.32
N ASP A 367 -26.95 -12.27 -0.04
CA ASP A 367 -27.40 -12.89 1.20
C ASP A 367 -27.33 -14.42 1.17
N LYS A 368 -26.84 -15.06 0.10
CA LYS A 368 -26.87 -16.52 -0.05
C LYS A 368 -25.53 -17.16 0.31
N VAL A 369 -25.59 -18.23 1.09
CA VAL A 369 -24.47 -19.12 1.39
C VAL A 369 -24.72 -20.47 0.76
N PHE A 370 -23.88 -20.86 -0.20
CA PHE A 370 -24.03 -22.11 -0.91
C PHE A 370 -23.38 -23.26 -0.14
N ILE A 371 -24.07 -24.40 -0.12
CA ILE A 371 -23.70 -25.61 0.59
C ILE A 371 -23.55 -26.73 -0.44
N SER A 372 -22.32 -27.20 -0.62
CA SER A 372 -21.97 -28.33 -1.49
C SER A 372 -22.47 -28.19 -2.94
N GLY A 373 -22.54 -26.96 -3.47
CA GLY A 373 -22.94 -26.66 -4.84
C GLY A 373 -24.36 -27.04 -5.22
N ARG A 374 -25.23 -27.39 -4.26
CA ARG A 374 -26.59 -27.90 -4.52
C ARG A 374 -27.69 -27.16 -3.78
N TYR A 375 -27.34 -26.54 -2.65
CA TYR A 375 -28.30 -25.84 -1.81
C TYR A 375 -27.74 -24.50 -1.40
N TYR A 376 -28.62 -23.62 -0.90
CA TYR A 376 -28.19 -22.43 -0.21
C TYR A 376 -29.08 -22.12 1.01
N VAL A 377 -28.53 -21.33 1.92
CA VAL A 377 -29.26 -20.69 3.02
C VAL A 377 -29.08 -19.18 2.92
N LYS A 378 -30.05 -18.41 3.44
CA LYS A 378 -29.93 -16.96 3.53
C LYS A 378 -29.20 -16.53 4.81
N LEU A 379 -28.28 -15.59 4.69
CA LEU A 379 -27.60 -14.93 5.79
C LEU A 379 -28.58 -14.01 6.50
N GLN A 380 -28.85 -14.36 7.75
CA GLN A 380 -29.73 -13.60 8.62
C GLN A 380 -29.05 -13.43 9.98
N LYS A 381 -28.89 -12.17 10.41
CA LYS A 381 -28.28 -11.82 11.68
C LYS A 381 -29.06 -12.46 12.83
N GLY A 382 -28.37 -13.15 13.73
CA GLY A 382 -28.99 -13.87 14.85
C GLY A 382 -29.56 -15.26 14.50
N VAL A 383 -29.86 -15.53 13.23
CA VAL A 383 -30.40 -16.82 12.75
C VAL A 383 -29.29 -17.73 12.20
N THR A 384 -28.29 -17.13 11.55
CA THR A 384 -27.14 -17.84 10.98
C THR A 384 -25.83 -17.16 11.38
N LYS A 385 -24.73 -17.92 11.42
CA LYS A 385 -23.39 -17.39 11.66
C LYS A 385 -22.41 -17.99 10.66
N TYR A 386 -21.88 -17.15 9.77
CA TYR A 386 -20.80 -17.53 8.87
C TYR A 386 -19.43 -17.43 9.56
N ILE A 387 -18.58 -18.43 9.33
CA ILE A 387 -17.22 -18.51 9.86
C ILE A 387 -16.29 -18.79 8.69
N LYS A 388 -15.49 -17.81 8.30
CA LYS A 388 -14.37 -18.01 7.36
C LYS A 388 -13.33 -18.93 7.99
N LEU A 389 -12.91 -19.95 7.23
CA LEU A 389 -11.84 -20.88 7.59
C LEU A 389 -10.45 -20.30 7.31
#